data_AF-A0A6A2FPI5-F1
#
_entry.id   AF-A0A6A2FPI5-F1
#
_cell.length_a   1.000
_cell.length_b   1.000
_cell.length_c   1.000
_cell.angle_alpha   90.00
_cell.angle_beta   90.00
_cell.angle_gamma   90.00
#
_symmetry.space_group_name_H-M   'P 1'
#
loop_
_entity.id
_entity.type
_entity.pdbx_description
1 polymer ?
#
loop_
_entity_poly.entity_id
_entity_poly.type
_entity_poly.pdbx_seq_one_letter_code
_entity_poly.pdbx_strand_id
1 'polypeptide(L)' 'MGLPATKRYLIELLHMHKLTYEQVAKYADLPVERVKAIKKGEEPTDIEQYKLKQVAFSLSELRSKDTGETMD' A
#
# COMPACT_ATOMS: atom_id res chain seq x y z
N MET A 1 5.81 13.73 14.79
CA MET A 1 5.91 13.81 13.32
C MET A 1 5.23 12.58 12.73
N GLY A 2 4.21 12.75 11.88
CA GLY A 2 3.45 11.61 11.33
C GLY A 2 4.29 10.76 10.38
N LEU A 3 4.04 9.44 10.31
CA LEU A 3 4.67 8.59 9.30
C LEU A 3 4.39 9.14 7.89
N PRO A 4 5.40 9.14 6.99
CA PRO A 4 5.22 9.45 5.57
C PRO A 4 4.05 8.65 4.99
N ALA A 5 3.24 9.29 4.14
CA ALA A 5 2.01 8.69 3.59
C ALA A 5 2.25 7.31 2.97
N THR A 6 3.38 7.13 2.27
CA THR A 6 3.73 5.86 1.63
C THR A 6 3.96 4.71 2.60
N LYS A 7 4.50 4.98 3.80
CA LYS A 7 4.61 3.95 4.84
C LYS A 7 3.24 3.54 5.37
N ARG A 8 2.26 4.45 5.40
CA ARG A 8 0.89 4.13 5.81
C ARG A 8 0.22 3.19 4.80
N TYR A 9 0.37 3.46 3.50
CA TYR A 9 -0.14 2.57 2.45
C TYR A 9 0.45 1.16 2.55
N LEU A 10 1.77 1.04 2.74
CA LEU A 10 2.40 -0.28 2.92
C LEU A 10 1.95 -0.99 4.20
N ILE A 11 1.75 -0.25 5.30
CA ILE A 11 1.21 -0.83 6.54
C ILE A 11 -0.21 -1.36 6.31
N GLU A 12 -1.06 -0.59 5.63
CA GLU A 12 -2.42 -1.01 5.32
C GLU A 12 -2.44 -2.27 4.44
N LEU A 13 -1.66 -2.27 3.35
CA LEU A 13 -1.56 -3.41 2.45
C LEU A 13 -1.04 -4.68 3.13
N LEU A 14 0.05 -4.57 3.90
CA LEU A 14 0.71 -5.73 4.51
C LEU A 14 0.01 -6.19 5.80
N HIS A 15 -0.52 -5.29 6.61
CA HIS A 15 -1.06 -5.62 7.93
C HIS A 15 -2.58 -5.68 7.99
N MET A 16 -3.30 -4.84 7.23
CA MET A 16 -4.77 -4.86 7.21
C MET A 16 -5.28 -5.83 6.15
N HIS A 17 -4.74 -5.74 4.93
CA HIS A 17 -5.10 -6.64 3.83
C HIS A 17 -4.28 -7.94 3.79
N LYS A 18 -3.33 -8.10 4.72
CA LYS A 18 -2.50 -9.32 4.88
C LYS A 18 -1.77 -9.76 3.59
N LEU A 19 -1.45 -8.81 2.71
CA LEU A 19 -0.72 -9.10 1.49
C LEU A 19 0.74 -9.41 1.78
N THR A 20 1.33 -10.28 0.96
CA THR A 20 2.79 -10.47 0.93
C THR A 20 3.47 -9.37 0.10
N TYR A 21 4.79 -9.23 0.24
CA TYR A 21 5.55 -8.27 -0.57
C TYR A 21 5.43 -8.56 -2.08
N GLU A 22 5.37 -9.83 -2.45
CA GLU A 22 5.20 -10.28 -3.83
C GLU A 22 3.83 -9.90 -4.39
N GLN A 23 2.78 -10.00 -3.58
CA GLN A 23 1.43 -9.59 -3.98
C GLN A 23 1.34 -8.07 -4.15
N VAL A 24 1.89 -7.30 -3.20
CA VAL A 24 1.94 -5.83 -3.31
C VAL A 24 2.73 -5.41 -4.55
N ALA A 25 3.88 -6.03 -4.79
CA ALA A 25 4.71 -5.79 -5.96
C ALA A 25 3.96 -6.08 -7.27
N LYS A 26 3.26 -7.21 -7.33
CA LYS A 26 2.44 -7.58 -8.49
C LYS A 26 1.30 -6.60 -8.74
N TYR A 27 0.57 -6.19 -7.70
CA TYR A 27 -0.56 -5.27 -7.85
C TYR A 27 -0.13 -3.83 -8.15
N ALA A 28 0.98 -3.39 -7.59
CA ALA A 28 1.52 -2.05 -7.82
C ALA A 28 2.35 -1.96 -9.10
N ASP A 29 2.59 -3.09 -9.80
CA ASP A 29 3.52 -3.15 -10.94
C ASP A 29 4.90 -2.57 -10.55
N LEU A 30 5.47 -3.10 -9.46
CA LEU A 30 6.76 -2.72 -8.91
C LEU A 30 7.63 -3.95 -8.67
N PRO A 31 8.97 -3.84 -8.73
CA PRO A 31 9.84 -4.90 -8.27
C PRO A 31 9.65 -5.20 -6.77
N VAL A 32 9.66 -6.47 -6.38
CA VAL A 32 9.52 -6.90 -4.98
C VAL A 32 10.58 -6.25 -4.08
N GLU A 33 11.81 -6.19 -4.55
CA GLU A 33 12.92 -5.58 -3.83
C GLU A 33 12.68 -4.09 -3.58
N ARG A 34 11.98 -3.42 -4.50
CA ARG A 34 11.63 -2.02 -4.33
C ARG A 34 10.60 -1.81 -3.22
N VAL A 35 9.57 -2.66 -3.17
CA VAL A 35 8.58 -2.65 -2.08
C VAL A 35 9.25 -2.87 -0.72
N LYS A 36 10.19 -3.82 -0.63
CA LYS A 36 10.96 -4.07 0.60
C LYS A 36 11.83 -2.87 1.00
N ALA A 37 12.49 -2.23 0.04
CA ALA A 37 13.35 -1.08 0.29
C ALA A 37 12.55 0.12 0.83
N ILE A 38 11.41 0.44 0.21
CA ILE A 38 10.49 1.48 0.69
C ILE A 38 9.98 1.15 2.10
N LYS A 39 9.64 -0.12 2.37
CA LYS A 39 9.21 -0.55 3.71
C LYS A 39 10.29 -0.35 4.77
N LYS A 40 11.56 -0.58 4.41
CA LYS A 40 12.73 -0.36 5.28
C LYS A 40 13.04 1.12 5.52
N GLY A 41 12.55 2.00 4.66
CA GLY A 41 12.61 3.44 4.84
C GLY A 41 13.28 4.21 3.71
N GLU A 42 13.59 3.56 2.60
CA GLU A 42 14.04 4.26 1.40
C GLU A 42 12.91 5.14 0.83
N GLU A 43 13.27 6.31 0.33
CA GLU A 43 12.31 7.27 -0.18
C GLU A 43 11.74 6.77 -1.52
N PRO A 44 10.41 6.63 -1.65
CA PRO A 44 9.77 6.26 -2.90
C PRO A 44 9.83 7.43 -3.89
N THR A 45 9.91 7.12 -5.18
CA THR A 45 9.62 8.10 -6.23
C THR A 45 8.13 8.44 -6.25
N ASP A 46 7.76 9.55 -6.88
CA ASP A 46 6.36 9.97 -7.02
C ASP A 46 5.50 8.89 -7.69
N ILE A 47 6.06 8.20 -8.69
CA ILE A 47 5.39 7.11 -9.42
C ILE A 47 5.16 5.90 -8.49
N GLU A 48 6.15 5.53 -7.69
CA GLU A 48 6.04 4.42 -6.73
C GLU A 48 5.01 4.73 -5.64
N GLN A 49 5.02 5.97 -5.13
CA GLN A 49 4.04 6.42 -4.15
C GLN A 49 2.63 6.39 -4.75
N TYR A 50 2.46 6.87 -5.99
CA TYR A 50 1.18 6.83 -6.69
C TYR A 50 0.68 5.39 -6.87
N LYS A 51 1.53 4.48 -7.37
CA LYS A 51 1.19 3.07 -7.58
C LYS A 51 0.76 2.38 -6.27
N LEU A 52 1.50 2.57 -5.19
CA LEU A 52 1.16 2.01 -3.87
C LEU A 52 -0.15 2.60 -3.30
N LYS A 53 -0.37 3.91 -3.49
CA LYS A 53 -1.61 4.58 -3.08
C LYS A 53 -2.84 3.99 -3.80
N GLN A 54 -2.73 3.77 -5.12
CA GLN A 54 -3.83 3.23 -5.92
C GLN A 54 -4.25 1.83 -5.44
N VAL A 55 -3.29 0.95 -5.15
CA VAL A 55 -3.58 -0.40 -4.64
C VAL A 55 -4.23 -0.33 -3.25
N ALA A 56 -3.68 0.49 -2.35
CA ALA A 56 -4.23 0.66 -1.01
C ALA A 56 -5.68 1.15 -1.06
N PHE A 57 -5.94 2.23 -1.81
CA PHE A 57 -7.28 2.79 -1.95
C PHE A 57 -8.28 1.79 -2.54
N SER A 58 -7.91 1.10 -3.63
CA SER A 58 -8.78 0.11 -4.28
C SER A 58 -9.20 -1.02 -3.32
N LEU A 59 -8.27 -1.50 -2.49
CA LEU A 59 -8.55 -2.57 -1.54
C LEU A 59 -9.35 -2.07 -0.33
N SER A 60 -9.11 -0.84 0.13
CA SER A 60 -9.89 -0.22 1.20
C SER A 60 -11.33 0.04 0.76
N GLU A 61 -11.55 0.51 -0.47
CA GLU A 61 -12.89 0.67 -1.04
C GLU A 61 -13.63 -0.67 -1.15
N LEU A 62 -12.96 -1.73 -1.59
CA LEU A 62 -13.55 -3.07 -1.63
C LEU A 62 -13.96 -3.54 -0.23
N ARG A 63 -13.09 -3.34 0.76
CA ARG A 63 -13.39 -3.69 2.15
C ARG A 63 -14.59 -2.91 2.69
N SER A 64 -14.65 -1.60 2.45
CA SER A 64 -15.79 -0.76 2.84
C SER A 64 -17.10 -1.20 2.19
N LYS A 65 -17.07 -1.62 0.92
CA LYS A 65 -18.26 -2.15 0.24
C LYS A 65 -18.70 -3.50 0.81
N ASP A 66 -17.76 -4.37 1.17
CA ASP A 66 -18.04 -5.69 1.73
C ASP A 66 -18.54 -5.62 3.18
N THR A 67 -18.06 -4.67 3.99
CA THR A 67 -18.43 -4.54 5.41
C THR A 67 -19.53 -3.51 5.67
N GLY A 68 -19.83 -2.64 4.71
CA GLY A 68 -20.74 -1.50 4.89
C GLY A 68 -20.17 -0.36 5.73
N GLU A 69 -18.90 -0.43 6.14
CA GLU A 69 -18.22 0.65 6.85
C GLU A 69 -17.70 1.69 5.84
N THR A 70 -18.39 2.81 5.70
CA THR A 70 -17.88 3.98 4.97
C THR A 70 -16.67 4.57 5.72
N MET A 71 -15.53 4.67 5.05
CA MET A 71 -14.42 5.49 5.55
C MET A 71 -14.77 6.96 5.35
N ASP A 72 -15.30 7.60 6.41
CA ASP A 72 -15.38 9.06 6.55
C ASP A 72 -14.00 9.71 6.68
#